data_AF-A0A183TEU4-F1
#
_entry.id   AF-A0A183TEU4-F1
#
_cell.length_a   1.000
_cell.length_b   1.000
_cell.length_c   1.000
_cell.angle_alpha   90.00
_cell.angle_beta   90.00
_cell.angle_gamma   90.00
#
_symmetry.space_group_name_H-M   'P 1'
#
loop_
_entity.id
_entity.type
_entity.pdbx_description
1 polymer ?
#
loop_
_entity_poly.entity_id
_entity_poly.type
_entity_poly.pdbx_seq_one_letter_code
_entity_poly.pdbx_strand_id
1 'polypeptide(L)' 'MQILTASNFTIQFSGSATVPITIKDKTVEHCFLVSSKLKLNVILGFDFLKRHAVAFSPTPQSLILLN' A
#
# COMPACT_ATOMS: atom_id res chain seq x y z
N MET A 1 -5.16 -9.49 -15.91
CA MET A 1 -4.49 -8.17 -15.99
C MET A 1 -5.25 -7.22 -15.08
N GLN A 2 -4.59 -6.64 -14.08
CA GLN A 2 -5.21 -5.71 -13.14
C GLN A 2 -4.78 -4.28 -13.48
N ILE A 3 -5.71 -3.34 -13.39
CA ILE A 3 -5.51 -1.93 -13.77
C ILE A 3 -6.13 -1.06 -12.68
N LEU A 4 -5.39 -0.05 -12.21
CA LEU A 4 -5.92 1.02 -11.38
C LEU A 4 -6.11 2.25 -12.26
N THR A 5 -7.35 2.71 -12.37
CA THR A 5 -7.71 3.96 -13.06
C THR A 5 -8.01 5.04 -12.03
N ALA A 6 -7.36 6.18 -12.20
CA ALA A 6 -7.67 7.43 -11.51
C ALA A 6 -7.99 8.50 -12.57
N SER A 7 -8.59 9.62 -12.14
CA SER A 7 -9.15 10.65 -13.01
C SER A 7 -8.23 11.14 -14.13
N ASN A 8 -6.91 11.09 -13.91
CA ASN A 8 -5.88 11.59 -14.82
C ASN A 8 -4.79 10.56 -15.16
N PHE A 9 -4.87 9.32 -14.66
CA PHE A 9 -3.84 8.32 -14.95
C PHE A 9 -4.36 6.88 -14.85
N THR A 10 -3.70 6.01 -15.59
CA THR A 10 -3.94 4.56 -15.57
C THR A 10 -2.65 3.86 -15.21
N ILE A 11 -2.68 3.08 -14.12
CA ILE A 11 -1.58 2.21 -13.71
C ILE A 11 -1.91 0.79 -14.10
N GLN A 12 -1.03 0.19 -14.90
CA GLN A 12 -1.06 -1.24 -15.21
C GLN A 12 -0.14 -1.96 -14.23
N PHE A 13 -0.65 -3.02 -13.61
CA PHE A 13 0.14 -3.87 -12.73
C PHE A 13 0.74 -5.04 -13.52
N SER A 14 2.03 -5.30 -13.29
CA SER A 14 2.77 -6.42 -13.90
C SER A 14 2.54 -7.74 -13.18
N GLY A 15 2.05 -7.71 -11.94
CA GLY A 15 1.78 -8.89 -11.14
C GLY A 15 1.54 -8.53 -9.68
N SER A 16 1.74 -9.51 -8.81
CA SER A 16 1.64 -9.35 -7.37
C SER A 16 2.83 -10.00 -6.66
N ALA A 17 3.22 -9.45 -5.51
CA ALA A 17 4.29 -9.98 -4.67
C ALA A 17 3.83 -10.01 -3.22
N THR A 18 4.02 -11.16 -2.56
CA THR A 18 3.83 -11.27 -1.10
C THR A 18 5.12 -10.84 -0.42
N VAL A 19 5.01 -9.87 0.49
CA VAL A 19 6.15 -9.28 1.20
C VAL A 19 5.84 -9.24 2.70
N PRO A 20 6.80 -9.62 3.57
CA PRO A 20 6.67 -9.42 5.00
C PRO A 20 6.74 -7.93 5.32
N ILE A 21 5.75 -7.43 6.05
CA ILE A 21 5.71 -6.08 6.58
C ILE A 21 5.77 -6.14 8.09
N THR A 22 6.78 -5.49 8.66
CA THR A 22 6.90 -5.35 10.11
C THR A 22 6.34 -4.00 10.54
N ILE A 23 5.30 -4.02 11.39
CA ILE A 23 4.72 -2.84 12.03
C ILE A 23 4.91 -2.99 13.54
N LYS A 24 5.70 -2.09 14.14
CA LYS A 24 6.17 -2.22 15.53
C LYS A 24 6.87 -3.58 15.70
N ASP A 25 6.34 -4.47 16.53
CA ASP A 25 6.92 -5.78 16.86
C ASP A 25 6.18 -6.94 16.18
N LYS A 26 5.28 -6.65 15.23
CA LYS A 26 4.50 -7.66 14.51
C LYS A 26 4.84 -7.66 13.03
N THR A 27 5.22 -8.83 12.52
CA THR A 27 5.41 -9.07 11.09
C THR A 27 4.18 -9.75 10.51
N VAL A 28 3.67 -9.21 9.40
CA VAL A 28 2.53 -9.75 8.66
C VAL A 28 2.89 -9.92 7.19
N GLU A 29 2.48 -11.04 6.59
CA GLU A 29 2.59 -11.24 5.15
C GLU A 29 1.48 -10.47 4.44
N HIS A 30 1.84 -9.66 3.45
CA HIS A 30 0.86 -8.94 2.65
C HIS A 30 1.18 -9.01 1.16
N CYS A 31 0.14 -9.23 0.35
CA CYS A 31 0.24 -9.33 -1.10
C CYS A 31 0.01 -7.95 -1.74
N PHE A 32 1.06 -7.40 -2.34
CA PHE A 32 1.03 -6.13 -3.06
C PHE A 32 0.86 -6.33 -4.55
N LEU A 33 0.23 -5.36 -5.22
CA LEU A 33 0.28 -5.22 -6.66
C LEU A 33 1.54 -4.48 -7.08
N VAL A 34 2.25 -5.01 -8.07
CA VAL A 34 3.53 -4.48 -8.54
C VAL A 34 3.31 -3.72 -9.85
N SER A 35 3.88 -2.53 -9.96
CA SER A 35 3.94 -1.78 -11.22
C SER A 35 5.32 -1.16 -11.41
N SER A 36 5.90 -1.35 -12.60
CA SER A 36 7.17 -0.70 -12.98
C SER A 36 7.03 0.79 -13.29
N LYS A 37 5.79 1.31 -13.36
CA LYS A 37 5.51 2.72 -13.67
C LYS A 37 5.42 3.60 -12.44
N LEU A 38 5.23 3.01 -11.26
CA LEU A 38 5.18 3.75 -10.00
C LEU A 38 6.61 4.09 -9.56
N LYS A 39 6.88 5.38 -9.39
CA LYS A 39 8.12 5.87 -8.76
C LYS A 39 8.10 5.80 -7.23
N LEU A 40 6.96 5.44 -6.65
CA LEU A 40 6.80 5.26 -5.21
C LEU A 40 7.24 3.84 -4.83
N ASN A 41 7.95 3.72 -3.71
CA ASN A 41 8.47 2.42 -3.26
C ASN A 41 7.33 1.49 -2.82
N VAL A 42 6.36 1.97 -2.03
CA VAL A 42 5.20 1.19 -1.55
C VAL A 42 3.99 2.12 -1.34
N ILE A 43 2.80 1.66 -1.74
CA ILE A 43 1.52 2.32 -1.42
C ILE A 43 0.70 1.34 -0.57
N LEU A 44 0.34 1.75 0.65
CA LEU A 44 -0.53 0.96 1.52
C LEU A 44 -1.99 1.31 1.24
N GLY A 45 -2.73 0.34 0.69
CA GLY A 45 -4.17 0.48 0.44
C GLY A 45 -4.99 0.46 1.72
N PHE A 46 -6.23 0.93 1.63
CA PHE A 46 -7.18 0.88 2.75
C PHE A 46 -7.48 -0.56 3.21
N ASP A 47 -7.35 -1.54 2.32
CA ASP A 47 -7.52 -2.95 2.62
C ASP A 47 -6.41 -3.50 3.54
N PHE A 48 -5.18 -2.99 3.41
CA PHE A 48 -4.08 -3.29 4.32
C PHE A 48 -4.33 -2.65 5.69
N LEU A 49 -4.72 -1.37 5.69
CA LEU A 49 -5.05 -0.63 6.91
C LEU A 49 -6.19 -1.30 7.67
N LYS A 50 -7.29 -1.67 7.01
CA LYS A 50 -8.43 -2.36 7.65
C LYS A 50 -8.03 -3.70 8.27
N ARG A 51 -7.08 -4.43 7.68
CA ARG A 51 -6.65 -5.76 8.14
C ARG A 51 -5.63 -5.71 9.27
N HIS A 52 -4.75 -4.71 9.29
CA HIS A 52 -3.56 -4.72 10.16
C HIS A 52 -3.39 -3.46 11.01
N ALA A 53 -4.06 -2.36 10.70
CA ALA A 53 -4.02 -1.11 11.45
C ALA A 53 -5.37 -0.81 12.12
N VAL A 54 -5.38 -0.97 13.45
CA VAL A 54 -5.87 -0.05 14.48
C VAL A 54 -6.90 0.99 14.00
N ALA A 55 -8.08 1.02 14.64
CA ALA A 55 -9.12 2.03 14.48
C ALA A 55 -8.55 3.38 14.00
N PHE A 56 -8.84 3.73 12.74
CA PHE A 56 -8.48 5.02 12.17
C PHE A 56 -9.27 6.09 12.95
N SER A 57 -8.72 6.56 14.06
CA SER A 57 -9.11 7.82 14.66
C SER A 57 -8.48 8.90 13.79
N PRO A 58 -9.26 9.72 13.07
CA PRO A 58 -8.71 10.83 12.31
C PRO A 58 -8.20 11.89 13.31
N THR A 59 -7.04 11.67 13.89
CA THR A 59 -6.23 12.73 14.49
C THR A 59 -5.33 13.30 13.40
N PRO A 60 -5.17 14.64 13.31
CA PRO A 60 -4.58 15.33 12.16
C PRO A 60 -3.06 15.17 12.00
N GLN A 61 -2.47 14.10 12.53
CA GLN A 61 -1.03 13.84 12.46
C GLN A 61 -0.75 12.77 11.41
N SER A 62 -0.55 13.29 10.21
CA SER A 62 -0.17 12.69 8.94
C SER A 62 0.78 11.49 9.03
N LEU A 63 0.51 10.46 8.23
CA LEU A 63 1.48 9.45 7.84
C LEU A 63 2.44 10.09 6.82
N ILE A 64 3.69 10.34 7.19
CA ILE A 64 4.73 10.78 6.27
C ILE A 64 5.62 9.57 5.95
N LEU A 65 5.66 9.17 4.67
CA LEU A 65 6.71 8.31 4.12
C LEU A 65 7.82 9.23 3.59
N LEU A 66 8.99 9.19 4.21
CA LEU A 66 10.20 9.85 3.71
C LEU A 66 11.11 8.83 3.02
N ASN A 67 11.82 9.35 2.01
CA ASN A 67 12.73 8.71 1.04
C ASN A 67 13.55 7.53 1.55
#